data_AF-A0A968X3S8-F1
#
_entry.id   AF-A0A968X3S8-F1
#
_cell.length_a   1.000
_cell.length_b   1.000
_cell.length_c   1.000
_cell.angle_alpha   90.00
_cell.angle_beta   90.00
_cell.angle_gamma   90.00
#
_symmetry.space_group_name_H-M   'P 1'
#
loop_
_entity.id
_entity.type
_entity.pdbx_description
1 polymer ?
#
loop_
_entity_poly.entity_id
_entity_poly.type
_entity_poly.pdbx_seq_one_letter_code
_entity_poly.pdbx_strand_id
1 'polypeptide(L)' 'MPISIYDIAKKAKVSPSTVSRALQDHPRIGEDTRKKIQALAKEMDFVPNAVAQSLINNKRGRLGWCW' A
#
# COMPACT_ATOMS: atom_id res chain seq x y z
N MET A 1 9.93 -13.82 -8.22
CA MET A 1 9.51 -13.53 -6.83
C MET A 1 8.69 -12.26 -6.87
N PRO A 2 7.48 -12.22 -6.29
CA PRO A 2 6.64 -11.01 -6.35
C PRO A 2 7.26 -9.89 -5.50
N ILE A 3 7.39 -8.70 -6.07
CA ILE A 3 7.84 -7.51 -5.34
C ILE A 3 6.75 -7.13 -4.33
N SER A 4 7.14 -7.04 -3.07
CA SER A 4 6.26 -6.70 -1.96
C SER A 4 6.40 -5.22 -1.58
N ILE A 5 5.39 -4.68 -0.89
CA ILE A 5 5.40 -3.30 -0.36
C ILE A 5 6.64 -3.06 0.52
N TYR A 6 7.12 -4.10 1.20
CA TYR A 6 8.32 -4.04 2.05
C TYR A 6 9.61 -3.76 1.26
N ASP A 7 9.74 -4.28 0.05
CA ASP A 7 10.93 -4.04 -0.79
C ASP A 7 10.99 -2.60 -1.31
N ILE A 8 9.83 -2.06 -1.69
CA ILE A 8 9.70 -0.66 -2.12
C ILE A 8 9.99 0.28 -0.96
N ALA A 9 9.46 -0.04 0.23
CA ALA A 9 9.73 0.70 1.45
C ALA A 9 11.23 0.75 1.77
N LYS A 10 11.93 -0.39 1.66
CA LYS A 10 13.39 -0.46 1.86
C LYS A 10 14.16 0.39 0.85
N LYS A 11 13.83 0.30 -0.44
CA LYS A 11 14.49 1.08 -1.51
C LYS A 11 14.25 2.59 -1.38
N ALA A 12 13.02 2.97 -1.07
CA ALA A 12 12.63 4.36 -0.89
C ALA A 12 13.06 4.93 0.48
N LYS A 13 13.66 4.11 1.37
CA LYS A 13 14.01 4.45 2.76
C LYS A 13 12.83 5.06 3.54
N VAL A 14 11.63 4.54 3.33
CA VAL A 14 10.41 4.95 4.03
C VAL A 14 9.77 3.76 4.73
N SER A 15 8.93 4.03 5.72
CA SER A 15 8.16 2.98 6.38
C SER A 15 7.11 2.39 5.42
N PRO A 16 6.77 1.09 5.53
CA PRO A 16 5.70 0.49 4.72
C PRO A 16 4.34 1.18 4.94
N SER A 17 4.12 1.72 6.13
CA SER A 17 2.97 2.58 6.47
C SER A 17 2.96 3.90 5.70
N THR A 18 4.13 4.45 5.34
CA THR A 18 4.25 5.64 4.48
C THR A 18 3.95 5.30 3.02
N VAL A 19 4.40 4.14 2.52
CA VAL A 19 4.07 3.66 1.16
C VAL A 19 2.57 3.43 1.01
N SER A 20 1.94 2.78 2.00
CA SER A 20 0.49 2.59 2.03
C SER A 20 -0.27 3.92 2.02
N ARG A 21 0.17 4.91 2.80
CA ARG A 21 -0.41 6.25 2.82
C ARG A 21 -0.14 7.06 1.54
N ALA A 22 1.01 6.85 0.90
CA ALA A 22 1.35 7.48 -0.38
C ALA A 22 0.47 6.96 -1.51
N LEU A 23 0.13 5.67 -1.49
CA LEU A 23 -0.82 5.05 -2.42
C LEU A 23 -2.27 5.51 -2.16
N GLN A 24 -2.61 5.83 -0.91
CA GLN A 24 -3.93 6.36 -0.51
C GLN A 24 -4.05 7.89 -0.67
N ASP A 25 -3.07 8.55 -1.27
CA ASP A 25 -3.08 9.99 -1.50
C ASP A 25 -3.23 10.85 -0.23
N HIS A 26 -2.70 10.39 0.91
CA HIS A 26 -2.88 11.10 2.17
C HIS A 26 -2.16 12.48 2.14
N PRO A 27 -2.81 13.59 2.57
CA PRO A 27 -2.26 14.96 2.50
C PRO A 27 -1.10 15.24 3.45
N ARG A 28 -0.63 14.22 4.20
CA ARG A 28 0.47 14.34 5.17
C ARG A 28 1.84 14.01 4.54
N ILE A 29 1.84 13.61 3.27
CA ILE A 29 3.03 13.24 2.51
C ILE A 29 3.24 14.33 1.46
N GLY A 30 4.44 14.90 1.44
CA GLY A 30 4.80 15.90 0.45
C GLY A 30 4.73 15.31 -0.97
N GLU A 31 4.31 16.15 -1.92
CA GLU A 31 4.18 15.74 -3.32
C GLU A 31 5.51 15.18 -3.88
N ASP A 32 6.65 15.73 -3.44
CA ASP A 32 7.98 15.24 -3.80
C ASP A 32 8.23 13.80 -3.37
N THR A 33 7.84 13.44 -2.14
CA THR A 33 8.01 12.08 -1.63
C THR A 33 7.04 11.13 -2.34
N ARG A 34 5.81 11.56 -2.60
CA ARG A 34 4.82 10.79 -3.37
C ARG A 34 5.31 10.48 -4.78
N LYS A 35 5.81 11.49 -5.50
CA LYS A 35 6.35 11.33 -6.86
C LYS A 35 7.53 10.36 -6.90
N LYS A 36 8.45 10.46 -5.94
CA LYS A 36 9.58 9.51 -5.82
C LYS A 36 9.10 8.07 -5.58
N ILE A 37 8.13 7.87 -4.70
CA ILE A 37 7.56 6.55 -4.41
C ILE A 37 6.82 5.99 -5.63
N GLN A 38 6.03 6.80 -6.33
CA GLN A 38 5.32 6.38 -7.55
C GLN A 38 6.30 6.02 -8.67
N ALA A 39 7.37 6.80 -8.86
CA ALA A 39 8.42 6.49 -9.84
C ALA A 39 9.10 5.14 -9.53
N LEU A 40 9.53 4.94 -8.28
CA LEU A 40 10.14 3.68 -7.85
C LEU A 40 9.17 2.49 -7.97
N ALA A 41 7.90 2.68 -7.60
CA ALA A 41 6.89 1.63 -7.72
C ALA A 41 6.67 1.25 -9.19
N LYS A 42 6.73 2.23 -10.11
CA LYS A 42 6.59 2.01 -11.55
C LYS A 42 7.83 1.34 -12.15
N GLU A 43 9.03 1.72 -11.74
CA GLU A 43 10.28 1.06 -12.15
C GLU A 43 10.38 -0.39 -11.67
N MET A 44 9.77 -0.68 -10.52
CA MET A 44 9.78 -2.01 -9.91
C MET A 44 8.60 -2.89 -10.35
N ASP A 45 7.79 -2.44 -11.31
CA ASP A 45 6.57 -3.13 -11.76
C ASP A 45 5.67 -3.55 -10.57
N PHE A 46 5.60 -2.70 -9.55
CA PHE A 46 4.78 -2.97 -8.39
C PHE A 46 3.32 -2.77 -8.76
N VAL A 47 2.68 -3.87 -9.13
CA VAL A 47 1.23 -3.94 -9.24
C VAL A 47 0.68 -4.00 -7.81
N PRO A 48 -0.04 -2.98 -7.31
CA PRO A 48 -0.74 -3.09 -6.05
C PRO A 48 -1.71 -4.26 -6.21
N ASN A 49 -1.36 -5.40 -5.62
CA ASN A 49 -2.10 -6.61 -5.85
C ASN A 49 -3.43 -6.45 -5.10
N ALA A 50 -4.48 -6.07 -5.84
CA ALA A 50 -5.84 -5.92 -5.34
C ALA A 50 -6.30 -7.19 -4.59
N VAL A 51 -5.73 -8.35 -4.94
CA VAL A 51 -5.93 -9.64 -4.27
C VAL A 51 -5.48 -9.63 -2.80
N ALA A 52 -4.41 -8.92 -2.44
CA ALA A 52 -3.96 -8.78 -1.06
C ALA A 52 -4.86 -7.82 -0.24
N GLN A 53 -5.43 -6.82 -0.90
CA GLN A 53 -6.40 -5.89 -0.29
C GLN A 53 -7.70 -6.61 0.10
N SER A 54 -8.16 -7.56 -0.72
CA SER A 54 -9.34 -8.38 -0.45
C SER A 54 -9.19 -9.25 0.80
N LEU A 55 -7.99 -9.77 1.07
CA LEU A 55 -7.71 -10.62 2.24
C LEU A 55 -7.76 -9.82 3.55
N ILE A 56 -7.28 -8.56 3.54
CA ILE A 56 -7.31 -7.67 4.70
C ILE A 56 -8.72 -7.12 4.95
N ASN A 57 -9.50 -6.91 3.89
CA ASN A 57 -10.83 -6.32 4.00
C ASN A 57 -11.94 -7.32 4.42
N ASN A 58 -11.71 -8.63 4.33
CA ASN A 58 -12.70 -9.65 4.67
C ASN A 58 -12.95 -9.85 6.18
N LYS A 59 -12.41 -8.98 7.05
CA LYS A 59 -12.72 -8.94 8.50
C LYS A 59 -13.80 -7.94 8.88
N ARG A 60 -14.59 -7.42 7.93
CA ARG A 60 -15.73 -6.56 8.24
C ARG A 60 -17.05 -7.36 8.26
N GLY A 61 -17.36 -7.84 9.46
CA GLY A 61 -18.72 -7.83 10.02
C GLY A 61 -19.75 -8.77 9.38
N ARG A 62 -19.67 -10.07 9.68
CA ARG A 62 -20.88 -10.87 9.86
C ARG A 62 -21.16 -11.00 11.35
N LEU A 63 -21.67 -9.92 11.94
CA LEU A 63 -22.45 -10.04 13.16
C LEU A 63 -23.82 -10.57 12.71
N GLY A 64 -23.98 -11.89 12.77
CA GLY A 64 -25.30 -12.49 12.74
C GLY A 64 -26.04 -12.03 13.99
N TRP A 65 -26.98 -11.11 13.82
CA TRP A 65 -28.07 -10.95 14.77
C TRP A 65 -28.95 -12.19 14.66
N CYS A 66 -28.82 -13.10 15.62
CA CYS A 66 -29.86 -14.07 15.91
C CYS A 66 -30.72 -13.48 17.02
N TRP A 67 -31.96 -13.16 16.67
CA TRP A 67 -33.07 -13.05 17.60
C TRP A 67 -33.96 -14.26 17.39
#